data_AF-A0AA38XQB1-F1
#
_entry.id   AF-A0AA38XQB1-F1
#
_cell.length_a   1.000
_cell.length_b   1.000
_cell.length_c   1.000
_cell.angle_alpha   90.00
_cell.angle_beta   90.00
_cell.angle_gamma   90.00
#
_symmetry.space_group_name_H-M   'P 1'
#
loop_
_entity.id
_entity.type
_entity.pdbx_description
1 polymer ?
#
loop_
_entity_poly.entity_id
_entity_poly.type
_entity_poly.pdbx_seq_one_letter_code
_entity_poly.pdbx_strand_id
1 'polypeptide(L)'
;MATPLDRIKILEPRHPNRSTGIINGRTSGILNWNDIPYPSFYRAYKELSTNFWIPDEVDMKLDARQYGELNAREKNAYDSIIGLLATLDSPQTRFIYNVAEYITDPAAHANAAIIGQQEVIHNESYSYVLASITDLPNQNRIFEIARTHPTIIKRNAPIMGAYDDFMREKTAETLLKSLIQSSILEGINFYSGFAYFYNMVRQNRMNGTGKIISFINRDELAHTKFISELIRAIIGENPELQTNELTAYVHQSFEHAIELETQWSAEVLDGIDGIDVDEMVRYVKYRANKMAGMLGIERLYSDTTDNVMPWIKAYADNFTETKTDFFEMRNASYKKTNLGRHIAERCRAAGHAVHWQEADDLRQGPPLAVDEADLVLLGCWTDNAGRTPSEMKAWVAGIADRGQRPRQVAVFGTGETQWGQEYYCGAVHRLIRYFHSGYPPLEIEQMPHGRRHAAAINRWTDAIIDATTPEQFQQLLADHPRVLVDFHKDQCPGCRMLDMSLQRVASGTAGQGTTLLRVQLEVVGEAFFRELGLRQTPTLSLFLDGDERMRMPGFQSPQQIEAAIAEFL
;
A
#
# COMPACT_ATOMS: atom_id res chain seq x y z
N MET A 1 10.42 -35.78 23.44
CA MET A 1 9.09 -35.78 24.10
C MET A 1 8.37 -34.56 23.58
N ALA A 2 7.09 -34.70 23.20
CA ALA A 2 6.33 -33.58 22.66
C ALA A 2 6.17 -32.47 23.71
N THR A 3 6.22 -31.21 23.30
CA THR A 3 6.18 -30.05 24.20
C THR A 3 4.73 -29.65 24.46
N PRO A 4 4.15 -29.90 25.65
CA PRO A 4 2.75 -29.56 25.92
C PRO A 4 2.53 -28.05 25.89
N LEU A 5 1.35 -27.62 25.44
CA LEU A 5 0.94 -26.21 25.41
C LEU A 5 -0.04 -25.89 26.53
N ASP A 6 0.23 -24.79 27.23
CA ASP A 6 -0.66 -24.24 28.23
C ASP A 6 -1.74 -23.37 27.56
N ARG A 7 -2.99 -23.65 27.88
CA ARG A 7 -4.11 -22.80 27.44
C ARG A 7 -4.02 -21.45 28.14
N ILE A 8 -4.15 -20.36 27.38
CA ILE A 8 -4.05 -19.01 27.93
C ILE A 8 -5.21 -18.72 28.89
N LYS A 9 -4.95 -17.89 29.90
CA LYS A 9 -6.00 -17.29 30.72
C LYS A 9 -6.43 -15.97 30.12
N ILE A 10 -7.69 -15.59 30.34
CA ILE A 10 -8.26 -14.35 29.82
C ILE A 10 -7.48 -13.11 30.29
N LEU A 11 -7.05 -13.10 31.56
CA LEU A 11 -6.29 -11.99 32.14
C LEU A 11 -5.40 -12.49 33.27
N GLU A 12 -4.12 -12.14 33.26
CA GLU A 12 -3.14 -12.45 34.32
C GLU A 12 -2.41 -11.18 34.79
N PRO A 13 -3.02 -10.34 35.63
CA PRO A 13 -2.51 -8.99 35.93
C PRO A 13 -1.11 -8.91 36.56
N ARG A 14 -0.55 -10.03 37.03
CA ARG A 14 0.79 -10.12 37.61
C ARG A 14 1.88 -10.42 36.57
N HIS A 15 1.51 -10.74 35.35
CA HIS A 15 2.42 -10.94 34.22
C HIS A 15 2.65 -9.63 33.45
N PRO A 16 3.73 -9.52 32.65
CA PRO A 16 3.96 -8.33 31.83
C PRO A 16 2.94 -8.20 30.69
N ASN A 17 2.65 -6.97 30.24
CA ASN A 17 1.81 -6.75 29.04
C ASN A 17 2.51 -7.24 27.78
N ARG A 18 3.78 -6.83 27.61
CA ARG A 18 4.67 -7.35 26.58
C ARG A 18 4.89 -8.85 26.82
N SER A 19 4.43 -9.69 25.89
CA SER A 19 4.56 -11.14 26.03
C SER A 19 6.03 -11.57 26.09
N THR A 20 6.30 -12.64 26.83
CA THR A 20 7.62 -13.27 26.89
C THR A 20 7.81 -14.41 25.90
N GLY A 21 6.79 -14.76 25.11
CA GLY A 21 6.86 -15.81 24.09
C GLY A 21 5.51 -16.06 23.40
N ILE A 22 5.56 -16.59 22.17
CA ILE A 22 4.39 -16.93 21.36
C ILE A 22 3.64 -18.14 21.92
N ILE A 23 4.37 -19.14 22.41
CA ILE A 23 3.81 -20.32 23.08
C ILE A 23 4.40 -20.46 24.48
N ASN A 24 3.60 -20.91 25.45
CA ASN A 24 4.00 -21.10 26.85
C ASN A 24 4.70 -19.88 27.50
N GLY A 25 4.48 -18.69 26.94
CA GLY A 25 4.97 -17.42 27.47
C GLY A 25 4.13 -16.91 28.63
N ARG A 26 4.60 -15.82 29.24
CA ARG A 26 3.86 -15.08 30.27
C ARG A 26 3.37 -13.77 29.67
N THR A 27 2.07 -13.53 29.74
CA THR A 27 1.44 -12.27 29.35
C THR A 27 0.31 -11.93 30.31
N SER A 28 0.05 -10.64 30.52
CA SER A 28 -1.13 -10.19 31.26
C SER A 28 -2.43 -10.37 30.48
N GLY A 29 -2.36 -10.53 29.16
CA GLY A 29 -3.50 -10.47 28.25
C GLY A 29 -3.87 -9.04 27.80
N ILE A 30 -3.26 -8.00 28.39
CA ILE A 30 -3.50 -6.61 27.99
C ILE A 30 -2.65 -6.27 26.77
N LEU A 31 -3.32 -5.95 25.65
CA LEU A 31 -2.65 -5.55 24.41
C LEU A 31 -2.34 -4.05 24.38
N ASN A 32 -1.06 -3.70 24.49
CA ASN A 32 -0.54 -2.38 24.14
C ASN A 32 0.25 -2.48 22.83
N TRP A 33 -0.35 -2.07 21.70
CA TRP A 33 0.29 -2.12 20.38
C TRP A 33 1.64 -1.39 20.28
N ASN A 34 1.91 -0.42 21.16
CA ASN A 34 3.19 0.29 21.19
C ASN A 34 4.30 -0.46 21.94
N ASP A 35 3.99 -1.59 22.57
CA ASP A 35 4.93 -2.41 23.35
C ASP A 35 4.67 -3.90 23.12
N ILE A 36 4.94 -4.36 21.90
CA ILE A 36 4.80 -5.76 21.49
C ILE A 36 6.15 -6.38 21.12
N PRO A 37 6.36 -7.70 21.32
CA PRO A 37 7.58 -8.41 20.95
C PRO A 37 7.89 -8.36 19.45
N TYR A 38 6.85 -8.52 18.63
CA TYR A 38 6.93 -8.62 17.17
C TYR A 38 6.22 -7.43 16.50
N PRO A 39 6.94 -6.36 16.13
CA PRO A 39 6.34 -5.21 15.43
C PRO A 39 5.64 -5.59 14.12
N SER A 40 6.04 -6.69 13.47
CA SER A 40 5.40 -7.17 12.25
C SER A 40 3.94 -7.59 12.47
N PHE A 41 3.56 -8.05 13.66
CA PHE A 41 2.16 -8.37 13.98
C PHE A 41 1.26 -7.14 14.00
N TYR A 42 1.80 -5.95 14.32
CA TYR A 42 1.03 -4.71 14.14
C TYR A 42 0.82 -4.40 12.65
N ARG A 43 1.82 -4.66 11.80
CA ARG A 43 1.68 -4.49 10.34
C ARG A 43 0.63 -5.44 9.78
N ALA A 44 0.70 -6.73 10.13
CA ALA A 44 -0.32 -7.72 9.77
C ALA A 44 -1.72 -7.27 10.22
N TYR A 45 -1.84 -6.79 11.46
CA TYR A 45 -3.11 -6.29 11.99
C TYR A 45 -3.66 -5.14 11.14
N LYS A 46 -2.79 -4.20 10.74
CA LYS A 46 -3.18 -3.09 9.87
C LYS A 46 -3.60 -3.57 8.49
N GLU A 47 -2.85 -4.48 7.87
CA GLU A 47 -3.16 -5.06 6.55
C GLU A 47 -4.51 -5.78 6.57
N LEU A 48 -4.70 -6.74 7.49
CA LEU A 48 -5.95 -7.49 7.66
C LEU A 48 -7.14 -6.56 7.94
N SER A 49 -7.00 -5.61 8.86
CA SER A 49 -8.06 -4.66 9.19
C SER A 49 -8.45 -3.78 8.00
N THR A 50 -7.47 -3.37 7.19
CA THR A 50 -7.73 -2.53 6.01
C THR A 50 -8.37 -3.31 4.89
N ASN A 51 -8.37 -4.64 4.92
CA ASN A 51 -8.95 -5.46 3.87
C ASN A 51 -10.46 -5.67 4.01
N PHE A 52 -11.11 -5.19 5.08
CA PHE A 52 -12.55 -5.38 5.29
C PHE A 52 -13.41 -5.12 4.04
N TRP A 53 -14.37 -6.01 3.80
CA TRP A 53 -15.34 -5.98 2.69
C TRP A 53 -16.63 -6.70 3.10
N ILE A 54 -17.73 -6.43 2.39
CA ILE A 54 -19.03 -7.08 2.60
C ILE A 54 -19.48 -7.69 1.27
N PRO A 55 -19.87 -8.98 1.23
CA PRO A 55 -20.23 -9.65 -0.03
C PRO A 55 -21.40 -9.00 -0.77
N ASP A 56 -22.43 -8.54 -0.04
CA ASP A 56 -23.64 -7.91 -0.58
C ASP A 56 -23.39 -6.68 -1.46
N GLU A 57 -22.21 -6.05 -1.35
CA GLU A 57 -21.84 -4.87 -2.14
C GLU A 57 -21.46 -5.21 -3.60
N VAL A 58 -21.30 -6.50 -3.93
CA VAL A 58 -20.95 -6.95 -5.29
C VAL A 58 -22.22 -7.28 -6.08
N ASP A 59 -22.48 -6.56 -7.19
CA ASP A 59 -23.65 -6.83 -8.03
C ASP A 59 -23.54 -8.16 -8.79
N MET A 60 -24.43 -9.10 -8.45
CA MET A 60 -24.49 -10.44 -9.04
C MET A 60 -25.51 -10.59 -10.18
N LYS A 61 -26.19 -9.52 -10.62
CA LYS A 61 -27.25 -9.61 -11.66
C LYS A 61 -26.77 -10.15 -13.00
N LEU A 62 -25.55 -9.81 -13.40
CA LEU A 62 -24.98 -10.30 -14.65
C LEU A 62 -24.61 -11.79 -14.53
N ASP A 63 -23.96 -12.16 -13.44
CA ASP A 63 -23.59 -13.54 -13.10
C ASP A 63 -24.81 -14.47 -13.07
N ALA A 64 -25.92 -14.02 -12.47
CA ALA A 64 -27.17 -14.79 -12.42
C ALA A 64 -27.69 -15.18 -13.82
N ARG A 65 -27.51 -14.29 -14.80
CA ARG A 65 -27.85 -14.56 -16.21
C ARG A 65 -26.83 -15.49 -16.86
N GLN A 66 -25.54 -15.14 -16.74
CA GLN A 66 -24.45 -15.86 -17.39
C GLN A 66 -24.28 -17.29 -16.85
N TYR A 67 -24.65 -17.56 -15.60
CA TYR A 67 -24.63 -18.90 -15.01
C TYR A 67 -25.56 -19.88 -15.74
N GLY A 68 -26.65 -19.39 -16.34
CA GLY A 68 -27.55 -20.18 -17.19
C GLY A 68 -26.98 -20.48 -18.58
N GLU A 69 -25.98 -19.71 -19.01
CA GLU A 69 -25.32 -19.81 -20.32
C GLU A 69 -24.06 -20.70 -20.28
N LEU A 70 -23.62 -21.11 -19.08
CA LEU A 70 -22.50 -22.04 -18.91
C LEU A 70 -22.81 -23.38 -19.58
N ASN A 71 -21.86 -23.88 -20.36
CA ASN A 71 -21.95 -25.24 -20.89
C ASN A 71 -21.80 -26.28 -19.74
N ALA A 72 -22.12 -27.55 -20.02
CA ALA A 72 -22.12 -28.58 -18.97
C ALA A 72 -20.76 -28.75 -18.25
N ARG A 73 -19.64 -28.58 -18.98
CA ARG A 73 -18.29 -28.71 -18.42
C ARG A 73 -17.92 -27.49 -17.58
N GLU A 74 -18.18 -26.28 -18.08
CA GLU A 74 -18.01 -25.03 -17.30
C GLU A 74 -18.87 -25.03 -16.04
N LYS A 75 -20.12 -25.46 -16.14
CA LYS A 75 -21.04 -25.51 -15.00
C LYS A 75 -20.58 -26.53 -13.97
N ASN A 76 -20.11 -27.70 -14.42
CA ASN A 76 -19.53 -28.69 -13.52
C ASN A 76 -18.27 -28.17 -12.81
N ALA A 77 -17.37 -27.51 -13.53
CA ALA A 77 -16.18 -26.91 -12.93
C ALA A 77 -16.55 -25.80 -11.93
N TYR A 78 -17.46 -24.91 -12.30
CA TYR A 78 -17.96 -23.85 -11.44
C TYR A 78 -18.53 -24.40 -10.13
N ASP A 79 -19.48 -25.33 -10.23
CA ASP A 79 -20.17 -25.92 -9.08
C ASP A 79 -19.21 -26.68 -8.17
N SER A 80 -18.32 -27.49 -8.75
CA SER A 80 -17.34 -28.27 -8.01
C SER A 80 -16.34 -27.39 -7.26
N ILE A 81 -15.85 -26.33 -7.91
CA ILE A 81 -14.83 -25.44 -7.33
C ILE A 81 -15.46 -24.53 -6.28
N ILE A 82 -16.60 -23.89 -6.56
CA ILE A 82 -17.23 -22.99 -5.57
C ILE A 82 -17.66 -23.76 -4.32
N GLY A 83 -18.16 -24.99 -4.47
CA GLY A 83 -18.50 -25.86 -3.34
C GLY A 83 -17.26 -26.26 -2.54
N LEU A 84 -16.15 -26.60 -3.23
CA LEU A 84 -14.89 -26.93 -2.59
C LEU A 84 -14.39 -25.77 -1.72
N LEU A 85 -14.35 -24.55 -2.26
CA LEU A 85 -13.89 -23.37 -1.54
C LEU A 85 -14.72 -23.14 -0.27
N ALA A 86 -16.05 -23.21 -0.37
CA ALA A 86 -16.93 -23.07 0.78
C ALA A 86 -16.70 -24.15 1.87
N THR A 87 -16.35 -25.37 1.45
CA THR A 87 -16.06 -26.47 2.38
C THR A 87 -14.73 -26.29 3.10
N LEU A 88 -13.76 -25.63 2.47
CA LEU A 88 -12.44 -25.37 3.02
C LEU A 88 -12.43 -24.20 4.01
N ASP A 89 -13.16 -23.12 3.76
CA ASP A 89 -13.23 -21.95 4.67
C ASP A 89 -14.03 -22.23 5.95
N SER A 90 -15.07 -23.06 5.86
CA SER A 90 -15.90 -23.46 7.00
C SER A 90 -15.10 -23.90 8.26
N PRO A 91 -14.13 -24.84 8.17
CA PRO A 91 -13.31 -25.24 9.32
C PRO A 91 -12.27 -24.20 9.75
N GLN A 92 -11.83 -23.28 8.87
CA GLN A 92 -10.76 -22.31 9.18
C GLN A 92 -11.13 -21.40 10.34
N THR A 93 -12.38 -20.91 10.37
CA THR A 93 -12.90 -20.11 11.49
C THR A 93 -12.69 -20.83 12.83
N ARG A 94 -13.10 -22.10 12.91
CA ARG A 94 -12.95 -22.88 14.15
C ARG A 94 -11.49 -23.18 14.44
N PHE A 95 -10.70 -23.51 13.44
CA PHE A 95 -9.29 -23.84 13.60
C PHE A 95 -8.49 -22.66 14.19
N ILE A 96 -8.59 -21.47 13.59
CA ILE A 96 -7.81 -20.30 14.02
C ILE A 96 -8.18 -19.86 15.45
N TYR A 97 -9.45 -19.99 15.85
CA TYR A 97 -9.84 -19.75 17.25
C TYR A 97 -9.22 -20.76 18.22
N ASN A 98 -9.18 -22.05 17.86
CA ASN A 98 -8.53 -23.04 18.72
C ASN A 98 -7.01 -22.83 18.81
N VAL A 99 -6.37 -22.38 17.74
CA VAL A 99 -4.96 -21.95 17.77
C VAL A 99 -4.79 -20.79 18.74
N ALA A 100 -5.63 -19.75 18.64
CA ALA A 100 -5.54 -18.55 19.45
C ALA A 100 -5.63 -18.80 20.97
N GLU A 101 -6.24 -19.91 21.41
CA GLU A 101 -6.30 -20.30 22.82
C GLU A 101 -4.96 -20.75 23.41
N TYR A 102 -3.95 -21.02 22.57
CA TYR A 102 -2.62 -21.49 22.98
C TYR A 102 -1.50 -20.55 22.54
N ILE A 103 -1.85 -19.38 21.99
CA ILE A 103 -0.90 -18.32 21.65
C ILE A 103 -0.85 -17.31 22.81
N THR A 104 0.30 -17.23 23.47
CA THR A 104 0.56 -16.36 24.63
C THR A 104 0.99 -14.94 24.25
N ASP A 105 0.87 -14.55 22.99
CA ASP A 105 1.10 -13.16 22.53
C ASP A 105 -0.25 -12.48 22.17
N PRO A 106 -0.61 -11.38 22.87
CA PRO A 106 -1.91 -10.73 22.64
C PRO A 106 -2.02 -10.05 21.27
N ALA A 107 -0.90 -9.67 20.62
CA ALA A 107 -0.92 -9.11 19.28
C ALA A 107 -1.16 -10.21 18.23
N ALA A 108 -0.54 -11.38 18.38
CA ALA A 108 -0.84 -12.55 17.56
C ALA A 108 -2.31 -13.00 17.73
N HIS A 109 -2.83 -13.00 18.96
CA HIS A 109 -4.24 -13.29 19.24
C HIS A 109 -5.18 -12.29 18.52
N ALA A 110 -4.85 -11.00 18.54
CA ALA A 110 -5.65 -9.98 17.85
C ALA A 110 -5.69 -10.18 16.33
N ASN A 111 -4.57 -10.61 15.72
CA ASN A 111 -4.53 -10.98 14.30
C ASN A 111 -5.40 -12.21 14.03
N ALA A 112 -5.26 -13.27 14.84
CA ALA A 112 -6.08 -14.48 14.73
C ALA A 112 -7.59 -14.19 14.84
N ALA A 113 -7.98 -13.22 15.67
CA ALA A 113 -9.38 -12.79 15.78
C ALA A 113 -9.92 -12.13 14.50
N ILE A 114 -9.10 -11.34 13.81
CA ILE A 114 -9.48 -10.72 12.53
C ILE A 114 -9.53 -11.77 11.43
N ILE A 115 -8.53 -12.66 11.37
CA ILE A 115 -8.55 -13.79 10.43
C ILE A 115 -9.83 -14.60 10.62
N GLY A 116 -10.16 -14.99 11.86
CA GLY A 116 -11.41 -15.69 12.16
C GLY A 116 -12.67 -14.93 11.72
N GLN A 117 -12.68 -13.59 11.78
CA GLN A 117 -13.76 -12.79 11.21
C GLN A 117 -13.79 -12.84 9.67
N GLN A 118 -12.63 -12.75 9.01
CA GLN A 118 -12.54 -12.80 7.55
C GLN A 118 -12.98 -14.17 7.02
N GLU A 119 -12.62 -15.26 7.68
CA GLU A 119 -13.10 -16.61 7.31
C GLU A 119 -14.62 -16.75 7.40
N VAL A 120 -15.26 -16.07 8.36
CA VAL A 120 -16.73 -16.00 8.44
C VAL A 120 -17.31 -15.25 7.24
N ILE A 121 -16.68 -14.14 6.84
CA ILE A 121 -17.08 -13.36 5.65
C ILE A 121 -16.88 -14.19 4.37
N HIS A 122 -15.76 -14.92 4.25
CA HIS A 122 -15.51 -15.82 3.12
C HIS A 122 -16.64 -16.86 3.00
N ASN A 123 -16.96 -17.53 4.10
CA ASN A 123 -18.01 -18.54 4.12
C ASN A 123 -19.41 -17.98 3.79
N GLU A 124 -19.74 -16.79 4.29
CA GLU A 124 -20.98 -16.09 3.96
C GLU A 124 -21.02 -15.69 2.47
N SER A 125 -19.90 -15.25 1.90
CA SER A 125 -19.80 -14.83 0.51
C SER A 125 -20.12 -15.94 -0.49
N TYR A 126 -19.75 -17.21 -0.22
CA TYR A 126 -20.17 -18.32 -1.08
C TYR A 126 -21.67 -18.56 -1.03
N SER A 127 -22.29 -18.41 0.14
CA SER A 127 -23.74 -18.49 0.27
C SER A 127 -24.41 -17.37 -0.52
N TYR A 128 -23.89 -16.15 -0.45
CA TYR A 128 -24.36 -14.99 -1.21
C TYR A 128 -24.25 -15.21 -2.73
N VAL A 129 -23.10 -15.68 -3.22
CA VAL A 129 -22.88 -16.01 -4.65
C VAL A 129 -23.90 -17.05 -5.11
N LEU A 130 -24.02 -18.17 -4.38
CA LEU A 130 -24.91 -19.26 -4.74
C LEU A 130 -26.39 -18.85 -4.71
N ALA A 131 -26.80 -18.10 -3.68
CA ALA A 131 -28.15 -17.55 -3.58
C ALA A 131 -28.51 -16.58 -4.70
N SER A 132 -27.51 -15.89 -5.25
CA SER A 132 -27.71 -14.93 -6.34
C SER A 132 -27.84 -15.57 -7.72
N ILE A 133 -27.24 -16.75 -7.93
CA ILE A 133 -27.16 -17.37 -9.27
C ILE A 133 -28.06 -18.60 -9.44
N THR A 134 -28.55 -19.21 -8.37
CA THR A 134 -29.34 -20.44 -8.45
C THR A 134 -30.30 -20.65 -7.27
N ASP A 135 -31.29 -21.52 -7.45
CA ASP A 135 -32.26 -21.89 -6.43
C ASP A 135 -31.69 -22.81 -5.32
N LEU A 136 -32.34 -22.78 -4.15
CA LEU A 136 -31.89 -23.51 -2.95
C LEU A 136 -31.63 -25.01 -3.17
N PRO A 137 -32.46 -25.77 -3.92
CA PRO A 137 -32.15 -27.18 -4.22
C PRO A 137 -30.81 -27.36 -4.92
N ASN A 138 -30.47 -26.49 -5.88
CA ASN A 138 -29.19 -26.56 -6.56
C ASN A 138 -28.03 -26.09 -5.67
N GLN A 139 -28.23 -25.09 -4.81
CA GLN A 139 -27.24 -24.68 -3.80
C GLN A 139 -26.88 -25.87 -2.90
N ASN A 140 -27.89 -26.57 -2.37
CA ASN A 140 -27.67 -27.75 -1.53
C ASN A 140 -26.94 -28.88 -2.27
N ARG A 141 -27.24 -29.09 -3.56
CA ARG A 141 -26.51 -30.05 -4.40
C ARG A 141 -25.03 -29.67 -4.53
N ILE A 142 -24.72 -28.38 -4.70
CA ILE A 142 -23.35 -27.88 -4.82
C ILE A 142 -22.57 -28.11 -3.51
N PHE A 143 -23.15 -27.78 -2.36
CA PHE A 143 -22.54 -28.10 -1.06
C PHE A 143 -22.36 -29.60 -0.85
N GLU A 144 -23.31 -30.42 -1.31
CA GLU A 144 -23.22 -31.88 -1.19
C GLU A 144 -22.11 -32.49 -2.06
N ILE A 145 -21.86 -31.94 -3.26
CA ILE A 145 -20.69 -32.33 -4.07
C ILE A 145 -19.43 -32.17 -3.25
N ALA A 146 -19.21 -30.99 -2.69
CA ALA A 146 -17.99 -30.70 -1.96
C ALA A 146 -17.82 -31.58 -0.71
N ARG A 147 -18.92 -31.95 -0.06
CA ARG A 147 -18.94 -32.82 1.11
C ARG A 147 -18.68 -34.30 0.80
N THR A 148 -19.05 -34.77 -0.39
CA THR A 148 -19.08 -36.22 -0.71
C THR A 148 -18.12 -36.66 -1.82
N HIS A 149 -17.53 -35.72 -2.56
CA HIS A 149 -16.67 -36.04 -3.69
C HIS A 149 -15.38 -36.76 -3.22
N PRO A 150 -15.08 -37.97 -3.72
CA PRO A 150 -13.95 -38.77 -3.25
C PRO A 150 -12.59 -38.05 -3.36
N THR A 151 -12.34 -37.37 -4.48
CA THR A 151 -11.10 -36.61 -4.71
C THR A 151 -10.97 -35.44 -3.73
N ILE A 152 -12.05 -34.70 -3.45
CA ILE A 152 -12.04 -33.59 -2.49
C ILE A 152 -11.77 -34.11 -1.08
N ILE A 153 -12.43 -35.20 -0.67
CA ILE A 153 -12.21 -35.80 0.65
C ILE A 153 -10.75 -36.25 0.80
N LYS A 154 -10.21 -36.96 -0.20
CA LYS A 154 -8.81 -37.41 -0.21
C LYS A 154 -7.86 -36.21 -0.13
N ARG A 155 -8.11 -35.16 -0.92
CA ARG A 155 -7.36 -33.90 -0.95
C ARG A 155 -7.32 -33.19 0.39
N ASN A 156 -8.44 -33.15 1.09
CA ASN A 156 -8.56 -32.39 2.34
C ASN A 156 -8.13 -33.20 3.57
N ALA A 157 -8.02 -34.52 3.47
CA ALA A 157 -7.72 -35.41 4.60
C ALA A 157 -6.41 -35.08 5.35
N PRO A 158 -5.28 -34.72 4.70
CA PRO A 158 -4.05 -34.36 5.41
C PRO A 158 -4.23 -33.10 6.30
N ILE A 159 -4.99 -32.13 5.81
CA ILE A 159 -5.25 -30.86 6.52
C ILE A 159 -6.14 -31.13 7.72
N MET A 160 -7.28 -31.79 7.50
CA MET A 160 -8.22 -32.13 8.57
C MET A 160 -7.56 -33.04 9.62
N GLY A 161 -6.72 -33.98 9.20
CA GLY A 161 -5.95 -34.85 10.10
C GLY A 161 -5.02 -34.06 11.02
N ALA A 162 -4.26 -33.10 10.49
CA ALA A 162 -3.39 -32.26 11.32
C ALA A 162 -4.17 -31.35 12.29
N TYR A 163 -5.34 -30.86 11.86
CA TYR A 163 -6.23 -30.08 12.73
C TYR A 163 -6.78 -30.95 13.85
N ASP A 164 -7.27 -32.15 13.53
CA ASP A 164 -7.80 -33.11 14.50
C ASP A 164 -6.72 -33.59 15.48
N ASP A 165 -5.49 -33.79 15.01
CA ASP A 165 -4.36 -34.14 15.86
C ASP A 165 -4.02 -33.01 16.84
N PHE A 166 -3.99 -31.75 16.40
CA PHE A 166 -3.90 -30.60 17.31
C PHE A 166 -5.12 -30.51 18.24
N MET A 167 -6.32 -30.87 17.78
CA MET A 167 -7.51 -30.91 18.64
C MET A 167 -7.41 -31.95 19.74
N ARG A 168 -6.79 -33.10 19.46
CA ARG A 168 -6.59 -34.20 20.41
C ARG A 168 -5.43 -33.95 21.37
N GLU A 169 -4.31 -33.48 20.85
CA GLU A 169 -3.05 -33.31 21.58
C GLU A 169 -2.54 -31.89 21.40
N LYS A 170 -2.54 -31.12 22.50
CA LYS A 170 -2.13 -29.71 22.50
C LYS A 170 -0.63 -29.61 22.76
N THR A 171 0.17 -29.82 21.73
CA THR A 171 1.62 -29.70 21.80
C THR A 171 2.15 -28.72 20.76
N ALA A 172 3.37 -28.23 20.95
CA ALA A 172 4.01 -27.32 20.00
C ALA A 172 4.18 -27.99 18.62
N GLU A 173 4.46 -29.30 18.59
CA GLU A 173 4.62 -30.06 17.36
C GLU A 173 3.31 -30.22 16.59
N THR A 174 2.20 -30.55 17.26
CA THR A 174 0.89 -30.65 16.60
C THR A 174 0.38 -29.27 16.16
N LEU A 175 0.64 -28.23 16.95
CA LEU A 175 0.38 -26.85 16.55
C LEU A 175 1.14 -26.49 15.26
N LEU A 176 2.46 -26.70 15.22
CA LEU A 176 3.27 -26.40 14.04
C LEU A 176 2.80 -27.18 12.82
N LYS A 177 2.58 -28.50 12.95
CA LYS A 177 2.06 -29.34 11.85
C LYS A 177 0.71 -28.80 11.33
N SER A 178 -0.19 -28.39 12.23
CA SER A 178 -1.48 -27.80 11.85
C SER A 178 -1.34 -26.44 11.14
N LEU A 179 -0.47 -25.55 11.61
CA LEU A 179 -0.21 -24.25 10.97
C LEU A 179 0.44 -24.40 9.59
N ILE A 180 1.33 -25.40 9.42
CA ILE A 180 1.91 -25.76 8.12
C ILE A 180 0.82 -26.21 7.15
N GLN A 181 -0.11 -27.07 7.59
CA GLN A 181 -1.24 -27.50 6.76
C GLN A 181 -2.20 -26.35 6.43
N SER A 182 -2.45 -25.43 7.37
CA SER A 182 -3.22 -24.20 7.09
C SER A 182 -2.53 -23.36 6.02
N SER A 183 -1.21 -23.19 6.11
CA SER A 183 -0.43 -22.45 5.10
C SER A 183 -0.53 -23.10 3.72
N ILE A 184 -0.54 -24.44 3.64
CA ILE A 184 -0.73 -25.17 2.38
C ILE A 184 -2.16 -24.95 1.84
N LEU A 185 -3.17 -25.04 2.70
CA LEU A 185 -4.57 -24.79 2.35
C LEU A 185 -4.73 -23.39 1.72
N GLU A 186 -4.26 -22.37 2.42
CA GLU A 186 -4.44 -20.97 2.04
C GLU A 186 -3.56 -20.58 0.84
N GLY A 187 -2.32 -21.07 0.82
CA GLY A 187 -1.30 -20.66 -0.15
C GLY A 187 -1.26 -21.43 -1.46
N ILE A 188 -1.82 -22.65 -1.49
CA ILE A 188 -1.81 -23.57 -2.63
C ILE A 188 -3.23 -24.00 -3.00
N ASN A 189 -3.97 -24.59 -2.05
CA ASN A 189 -5.23 -25.27 -2.36
C ASN A 189 -6.34 -24.31 -2.81
N PHE A 190 -6.37 -23.07 -2.33
CA PHE A 190 -7.32 -22.09 -2.83
C PHE A 190 -6.96 -21.51 -4.20
N TYR A 191 -5.67 -21.38 -4.50
CA TYR A 191 -5.18 -20.68 -5.68
C TYR A 191 -5.51 -21.40 -7.00
N SER A 192 -5.69 -22.71 -6.99
CA SER A 192 -6.19 -23.46 -8.14
C SER A 192 -7.65 -23.15 -8.45
N GLY A 193 -8.49 -23.06 -7.41
CA GLY A 193 -9.88 -22.63 -7.54
C GLY A 193 -9.99 -21.19 -8.03
N PHE A 194 -9.13 -20.30 -7.53
CA PHE A 194 -9.11 -18.90 -7.96
C PHE A 194 -8.77 -18.75 -9.45
N ALA A 195 -7.82 -19.55 -9.96
CA ALA A 195 -7.42 -19.52 -11.36
C ALA A 195 -8.60 -19.77 -12.31
N TYR A 196 -9.53 -20.66 -11.95
CA TYR A 196 -10.73 -20.91 -12.74
C TYR A 196 -11.64 -19.67 -12.84
N PHE A 197 -11.95 -19.02 -11.71
CA PHE A 197 -12.80 -17.83 -11.75
C PHE A 197 -12.15 -16.66 -12.46
N TYR A 198 -10.83 -16.47 -12.32
CA TYR A 198 -10.11 -15.46 -13.11
C TYR A 198 -10.08 -15.78 -14.61
N ASN A 199 -10.06 -17.06 -14.99
CA ASN A 199 -10.23 -17.47 -16.39
C ASN A 199 -11.61 -17.04 -16.93
N MET A 200 -12.67 -17.17 -16.13
CA MET A 200 -14.00 -16.69 -16.53
C MET A 200 -14.01 -15.17 -16.69
N VAL A 201 -13.39 -14.43 -15.77
CA VAL A 201 -13.31 -12.96 -15.82
C VAL A 201 -12.58 -12.47 -17.07
N ARG A 202 -11.46 -13.08 -17.47
CA ARG A 202 -10.75 -12.67 -18.70
C ARG A 202 -11.56 -12.92 -19.98
N GLN A 203 -12.56 -13.78 -19.90
CA GLN A 203 -13.55 -14.01 -20.95
C GLN A 203 -14.80 -13.12 -20.77
N ASN A 204 -14.76 -12.15 -19.84
CA ASN A 204 -15.84 -11.23 -19.47
C ASN A 204 -17.11 -11.95 -18.97
N ARG A 205 -16.92 -13.03 -18.21
CA ARG A 205 -18.00 -13.85 -17.62
C ARG A 205 -17.82 -13.99 -16.12
N MET A 206 -18.93 -14.07 -15.41
CA MET A 206 -18.96 -14.29 -13.96
C MET A 206 -18.13 -13.26 -13.18
N ASN A 207 -18.22 -11.98 -13.58
CA ASN A 207 -17.39 -10.91 -13.04
C ASN A 207 -17.71 -10.61 -11.56
N GLY A 208 -18.97 -10.82 -11.13
CA GLY A 208 -19.36 -10.69 -9.74
C GLY A 208 -18.66 -11.72 -8.85
N THR A 209 -18.75 -13.00 -9.21
CA THR A 209 -18.02 -14.09 -8.54
C THR A 209 -16.52 -13.84 -8.59
N GLY A 210 -15.97 -13.46 -9.74
CA GLY A 210 -14.55 -13.16 -9.88
C GLY A 210 -14.06 -12.04 -8.95
N LYS A 211 -14.89 -11.01 -8.74
CA LYS A 211 -14.61 -9.93 -7.79
C LYS A 211 -14.63 -10.43 -6.34
N ILE A 212 -15.62 -11.22 -5.94
CA ILE A 212 -15.66 -11.84 -4.60
C ILE A 212 -14.41 -12.70 -4.35
N ILE A 213 -14.07 -13.56 -5.32
CA ILE A 213 -12.87 -14.42 -5.26
C ILE A 213 -11.58 -13.60 -5.16
N SER A 214 -11.52 -12.41 -5.76
CA SER A 214 -10.37 -11.51 -5.61
C SER A 214 -10.22 -10.94 -4.19
N PHE A 215 -11.32 -10.65 -3.51
CA PHE A 215 -11.28 -10.19 -2.12
C PHE A 215 -10.83 -11.29 -1.18
N ILE A 216 -11.35 -12.51 -1.37
CA ILE A 216 -10.89 -13.70 -0.63
C ILE A 216 -9.40 -13.91 -0.87
N ASN A 217 -8.94 -13.95 -2.13
CA ASN A 217 -7.52 -14.17 -2.44
C ASN A 217 -6.57 -13.13 -1.80
N ARG A 218 -6.98 -11.85 -1.75
CA ARG A 218 -6.23 -10.80 -1.06
C ARG A 218 -6.11 -11.09 0.44
N ASP A 219 -7.20 -11.55 1.05
CA ASP A 219 -7.25 -11.87 2.47
C ASP A 219 -6.40 -13.12 2.76
N GLU A 220 -6.51 -14.17 1.95
CA GLU A 220 -5.67 -15.38 2.00
C GLU A 220 -4.17 -15.10 1.89
N LEU A 221 -3.77 -14.12 1.06
CA LEU A 221 -2.38 -13.69 0.98
C LEU A 221 -1.90 -13.07 2.31
N ALA A 222 -2.75 -12.30 2.98
CA ALA A 222 -2.43 -11.71 4.28
C ALA A 222 -2.44 -12.76 5.40
N HIS A 223 -3.37 -13.71 5.37
CA HIS A 223 -3.43 -14.85 6.29
C HIS A 223 -2.13 -15.67 6.21
N THR A 224 -1.76 -16.08 5.00
CA THR A 224 -0.53 -16.82 4.71
C THR A 224 0.73 -16.10 5.21
N LYS A 225 0.84 -14.79 5.00
CA LYS A 225 1.97 -13.98 5.51
C LYS A 225 2.05 -14.02 7.03
N PHE A 226 0.92 -13.76 7.70
CA PHE A 226 0.86 -13.75 9.16
C PHE A 226 1.15 -15.13 9.75
N ILE A 227 0.54 -16.19 9.23
CA ILE A 227 0.76 -17.56 9.70
C ILE A 227 2.23 -17.97 9.49
N SER A 228 2.84 -17.60 8.37
CA SER A 228 4.28 -17.85 8.12
C SER A 228 5.17 -17.08 9.11
N GLU A 229 4.82 -15.84 9.46
CA GLU A 229 5.50 -15.09 10.52
C GLU A 229 5.33 -15.75 11.89
N LEU A 230 4.12 -16.21 12.21
CA LEU A 230 3.81 -16.89 13.46
C LEU A 230 4.61 -18.19 13.61
N ILE A 231 4.65 -19.03 12.57
CA ILE A 231 5.46 -20.27 12.53
C ILE A 231 6.94 -19.95 12.78
N ARG A 232 7.49 -18.95 12.08
CA ARG A 232 8.90 -18.57 12.24
C ARG A 232 9.20 -18.01 13.64
N ALA A 233 8.26 -17.27 14.24
CA ALA A 233 8.40 -16.79 15.61
C ALA A 233 8.39 -17.95 16.62
N ILE A 234 7.47 -18.92 16.46
CA ILE A 234 7.44 -20.14 17.30
C ILE A 234 8.76 -20.90 17.20
N ILE A 235 9.24 -21.19 15.98
CA ILE A 235 10.50 -21.93 15.79
C ILE A 235 11.71 -21.12 16.30
N GLY A 236 11.73 -19.80 16.08
CA GLY A 236 12.81 -18.93 16.52
C GLY A 236 12.95 -18.84 18.03
N GLU A 237 11.84 -18.88 18.77
CA GLU A 237 11.82 -18.93 20.24
C GLU A 237 12.09 -20.33 20.80
N ASN A 238 11.86 -21.38 20.01
CA ASN A 238 11.94 -22.79 20.42
C ASN A 238 12.78 -23.60 19.41
N PRO A 239 14.11 -23.39 19.33
CA PRO A 239 14.96 -23.99 18.30
C PRO A 239 14.97 -25.53 18.32
N GLU A 240 14.64 -26.16 19.45
CA GLU A 240 14.51 -27.60 19.59
C GLU A 240 13.35 -28.19 18.76
N LEU A 241 12.37 -27.38 18.36
CA LEU A 241 11.29 -27.79 17.46
C LEU A 241 11.78 -27.95 16.01
N GLN A 242 12.91 -27.33 15.66
CA GLN A 242 13.53 -27.45 14.34
C GLN A 242 14.26 -28.79 14.19
N THR A 243 13.48 -29.86 14.05
CA THR A 243 13.98 -31.22 13.91
C THR A 243 14.03 -31.66 12.45
N ASN A 244 14.83 -32.69 12.18
CA ASN A 244 14.81 -33.38 10.88
C ASN A 244 13.43 -33.99 10.58
N GLU A 245 12.68 -34.41 11.60
CA GLU A 245 11.32 -34.92 11.45
C GLU A 245 10.36 -33.83 10.98
N LEU A 246 10.40 -32.63 11.61
CA LEU A 246 9.59 -31.50 11.17
C LEU A 246 9.94 -31.08 9.74
N THR A 247 11.23 -31.05 9.42
CA THR A 247 11.70 -30.73 8.07
C THR A 247 11.15 -31.74 7.05
N ALA A 248 11.29 -33.04 7.31
CA ALA A 248 10.75 -34.09 6.46
C ALA A 248 9.22 -34.00 6.34
N TYR A 249 8.52 -33.72 7.43
CA TYR A 249 7.07 -33.52 7.43
C TYR A 249 6.66 -32.36 6.51
N VAL A 250 7.37 -31.23 6.56
CA VAL A 250 7.06 -30.08 5.69
C VAL A 250 7.24 -30.45 4.22
N HIS A 251 8.40 -31.03 3.85
CA HIS A 251 8.66 -31.45 2.47
C HIS A 251 7.61 -32.43 1.96
N GLN A 252 7.29 -33.46 2.75
CA GLN A 252 6.26 -34.44 2.41
C GLN A 252 4.87 -33.81 2.28
N SER A 253 4.53 -32.86 3.16
CA SER A 253 3.24 -32.18 3.13
C SER A 253 3.07 -31.36 1.84
N PHE A 254 4.10 -30.61 1.44
CA PHE A 254 4.06 -29.91 0.16
C PHE A 254 3.97 -30.87 -1.03
N GLU A 255 4.82 -31.91 -1.08
CA GLU A 255 4.80 -32.88 -2.16
C GLU A 255 3.41 -33.52 -2.33
N HIS A 256 2.83 -33.98 -1.22
CA HIS A 256 1.51 -34.58 -1.21
C HIS A 256 0.41 -33.60 -1.63
N ALA A 257 0.50 -32.34 -1.18
CA ALA A 257 -0.43 -31.30 -1.59
C ALA A 257 -0.39 -31.04 -3.10
N ILE A 258 0.81 -30.97 -3.70
CA ILE A 258 0.96 -30.81 -5.16
C ILE A 258 0.40 -32.01 -5.92
N GLU A 259 0.64 -33.23 -5.44
CA GLU A 259 0.11 -34.44 -6.05
C GLU A 259 -1.42 -34.43 -6.08
N LEU A 260 -2.06 -34.17 -4.94
CA LEU A 260 -3.52 -34.13 -4.83
C LEU A 260 -4.13 -32.94 -5.57
N GLU A 261 -3.44 -31.79 -5.60
CA GLU A 261 -3.87 -30.63 -6.38
C GLU A 261 -3.82 -30.88 -7.88
N THR A 262 -2.80 -31.61 -8.32
CA THR A 262 -2.66 -32.04 -9.72
C THR A 262 -3.80 -32.97 -10.13
N GLN A 263 -4.12 -33.96 -9.28
CA GLN A 263 -5.24 -34.88 -9.51
C GLN A 263 -6.57 -34.12 -9.61
N TRP A 264 -6.82 -33.22 -8.65
CA TRP A 264 -8.04 -32.40 -8.63
C TRP A 264 -8.13 -31.46 -9.84
N SER A 265 -7.06 -30.74 -10.16
CA SER A 265 -7.02 -29.80 -11.29
C SER A 265 -7.26 -30.52 -12.61
N ALA A 266 -6.67 -31.70 -12.81
CA ALA A 266 -6.91 -32.50 -14.00
C ALA A 266 -8.36 -32.98 -14.09
N GLU A 267 -8.98 -33.37 -12.97
CA GLU A 267 -10.36 -33.83 -12.95
C GLU A 267 -11.36 -32.71 -13.26
N VAL A 268 -11.16 -31.52 -12.71
CA VAL A 268 -12.16 -30.42 -12.78
C VAL A 268 -11.89 -29.39 -13.88
N LEU A 269 -10.64 -29.23 -14.32
CA LEU A 269 -10.25 -28.20 -15.30
C LEU A 269 -9.91 -28.74 -16.68
N ASP A 270 -9.75 -30.06 -16.86
CA ASP A 270 -9.47 -30.62 -18.18
C ASP A 270 -10.55 -30.22 -19.19
N GLY A 271 -10.13 -29.75 -20.36
CA GLY A 271 -11.01 -29.26 -21.42
C GLY A 271 -11.78 -27.98 -21.12
N ILE A 272 -11.41 -27.21 -20.09
CA ILE A 272 -11.89 -25.83 -19.90
C ILE A 272 -11.12 -24.90 -20.83
N ASP A 273 -11.83 -24.10 -21.62
CA ASP A 273 -11.19 -23.19 -22.58
C ASP A 273 -10.25 -22.19 -21.89
N GLY A 274 -9.04 -22.11 -22.42
CA GLY A 274 -7.95 -21.28 -21.93
C GLY A 274 -7.21 -21.79 -20.69
N ILE A 275 -7.60 -22.91 -20.07
CA ILE A 275 -6.81 -23.53 -19.00
C ILE A 275 -6.09 -24.77 -19.53
N ASP A 276 -4.77 -24.72 -19.52
CA ASP A 276 -3.92 -25.88 -19.73
C ASP A 276 -3.58 -26.51 -18.36
N VAL A 277 -3.87 -27.80 -18.19
CA VAL A 277 -3.66 -28.51 -16.92
C VAL A 277 -2.18 -28.61 -16.57
N ASP A 278 -1.29 -28.79 -17.55
CA ASP A 278 0.15 -28.85 -17.30
C ASP A 278 0.70 -27.48 -16.88
N GLU A 279 0.18 -26.38 -17.44
CA GLU A 279 0.45 -25.02 -16.96
C GLU A 279 -0.06 -24.82 -15.53
N MET A 280 -1.25 -25.30 -15.21
CA MET A 280 -1.84 -25.22 -13.87
C MET A 280 -0.96 -25.95 -12.83
N VAL A 281 -0.45 -27.13 -13.15
CA VAL A 281 0.47 -27.89 -12.28
C VAL A 281 1.79 -27.14 -12.07
N ARG A 282 2.36 -26.56 -13.13
CA ARG A 282 3.58 -25.71 -13.02
C ARG A 282 3.32 -24.47 -12.18
N TYR A 283 2.15 -23.85 -12.31
CA TYR A 283 1.75 -22.72 -11.47
C TYR A 283 1.61 -23.10 -9.98
N VAL A 284 1.02 -24.26 -9.69
CA VAL A 284 0.91 -24.80 -8.32
C VAL A 284 2.30 -25.06 -7.71
N LYS A 285 3.25 -25.61 -8.48
CA LYS A 285 4.66 -25.75 -8.04
C LYS A 285 5.35 -24.41 -7.81
N TYR A 286 5.10 -23.42 -8.67
CA TYR A 286 5.60 -22.05 -8.48
C TYR A 286 5.07 -21.45 -7.16
N ARG A 287 3.79 -21.64 -6.85
CA ARG A 287 3.18 -21.23 -5.57
C ARG A 287 3.81 -21.95 -4.38
N ALA A 288 4.02 -23.26 -4.48
CA ALA A 288 4.70 -24.03 -3.44
C ALA A 288 6.10 -23.48 -3.12
N ASN A 289 6.87 -23.09 -4.13
CA ASN A 289 8.16 -22.44 -3.94
C ASN A 289 8.06 -21.08 -3.23
N LYS A 290 7.03 -20.29 -3.52
CA LYS A 290 6.78 -19.02 -2.81
C LYS A 290 6.44 -19.27 -1.34
N MET A 291 5.58 -20.24 -1.07
CA MET A 291 5.19 -20.64 0.28
C MET A 291 6.38 -21.16 1.09
N ALA A 292 7.18 -22.05 0.51
CA ALA A 292 8.42 -22.54 1.12
C ALA A 292 9.35 -21.39 1.49
N GLY A 293 9.53 -20.40 0.60
CA GLY A 293 10.32 -19.21 0.88
C GLY A 293 9.79 -18.37 2.05
N MET A 294 8.47 -18.23 2.20
CA MET A 294 7.85 -17.50 3.33
C MET A 294 8.07 -18.22 4.67
N LEU A 295 8.14 -19.55 4.65
CA LEU A 295 8.50 -20.38 5.81
C LEU A 295 10.01 -20.43 6.08
N GLY A 296 10.84 -19.85 5.20
CA GLY A 296 12.30 -19.89 5.31
C GLY A 296 12.92 -21.22 4.88
N ILE A 297 12.23 -21.99 4.04
CA ILE A 297 12.66 -23.30 3.55
C ILE A 297 13.27 -23.12 2.15
N GLU A 298 14.28 -23.94 1.84
CA GLU A 298 14.86 -23.99 0.52
C GLU A 298 13.81 -24.34 -0.55
N ARG A 299 14.07 -23.90 -1.77
CA ARG A 299 13.17 -24.10 -2.90
C ARG A 299 12.90 -25.60 -3.12
N LEU A 300 11.63 -25.97 -3.19
CA LEU A 300 11.17 -27.35 -3.35
C LEU A 300 11.35 -27.87 -4.79
N TYR A 301 11.08 -27.01 -5.78
CA TYR A 301 11.11 -27.35 -7.21
C TYR A 301 12.08 -26.43 -7.95
N SER A 302 13.26 -26.95 -8.31
CA SER A 302 14.34 -26.15 -8.92
C SER A 302 14.06 -25.73 -10.36
N ASP A 303 13.26 -26.52 -11.09
CA ASP A 303 12.84 -26.32 -12.47
C ASP A 303 11.76 -25.23 -12.64
N THR A 304 11.16 -24.77 -11.54
CA THR A 304 9.99 -23.88 -11.56
C THR A 304 10.32 -22.56 -10.87
N THR A 305 10.68 -21.54 -11.67
CA THR A 305 11.12 -20.23 -11.13
C THR A 305 10.16 -19.08 -11.46
N ASP A 306 9.54 -19.11 -12.63
CA ASP A 306 8.67 -18.06 -13.13
C ASP A 306 7.18 -18.41 -12.99
N ASN A 307 6.34 -17.38 -12.90
CA ASN A 307 4.89 -17.55 -12.97
C ASN A 307 4.47 -17.85 -14.42
N VAL A 308 4.14 -19.11 -14.70
CA VAL A 308 3.68 -19.57 -16.02
C VAL A 308 2.26 -19.09 -16.38
N MET A 309 1.49 -18.58 -15.42
CA MET A 309 0.15 -18.03 -15.61
C MET A 309 0.09 -16.56 -15.15
N PRO A 310 0.84 -15.65 -15.83
CA PRO A 310 0.98 -14.25 -15.38
C PRO A 310 -0.33 -13.47 -15.36
N TRP A 311 -1.31 -13.89 -16.17
CA TRP A 311 -2.64 -13.29 -16.23
C TRP A 311 -3.42 -13.40 -14.92
N ILE A 312 -3.13 -14.40 -14.06
CA ILE A 312 -3.75 -14.52 -12.73
C ILE A 312 -3.44 -13.28 -11.88
N LYS A 313 -2.20 -12.78 -11.94
CA LYS A 313 -1.74 -11.64 -11.14
C LYS A 313 -2.49 -10.36 -11.51
N ALA A 314 -2.77 -10.15 -12.80
CA ALA A 314 -3.50 -8.97 -13.27
C ALA A 314 -4.89 -8.87 -12.62
N TYR A 315 -5.57 -9.99 -12.35
CA TYR A 315 -6.89 -9.96 -11.71
C TYR A 315 -6.81 -9.91 -10.18
N ALA A 316 -5.83 -10.57 -9.56
CA ALA A 316 -5.58 -10.43 -8.13
C ALA A 316 -5.26 -8.97 -7.74
N ASP A 317 -4.51 -8.25 -8.57
CA ASP A 317 -4.09 -6.87 -8.31
C ASP A 317 -5.13 -5.82 -8.82
N ASN A 318 -5.81 -6.03 -9.95
CA ASN A 318 -6.74 -5.01 -10.48
C ASN A 318 -8.07 -4.89 -9.70
N PHE A 319 -8.58 -5.97 -9.09
CA PHE A 319 -9.81 -5.89 -8.30
C PHE A 319 -9.59 -5.38 -6.88
N THR A 320 -8.37 -5.50 -6.36
CA THR A 320 -7.97 -4.96 -5.06
C THR A 320 -7.86 -3.43 -5.07
N GLU A 321 -7.66 -2.82 -6.25
CA GLU A 321 -7.74 -1.36 -6.45
C GLU A 321 -9.19 -0.81 -6.54
N THR A 322 -10.18 -1.66 -6.84
CA THR A 322 -11.61 -1.27 -6.90
C THR A 322 -12.34 -1.34 -5.55
N LYS A 323 -11.68 -0.90 -4.47
CA LYS A 323 -12.41 -0.48 -3.28
C LYS A 323 -13.26 0.73 -3.67
N THR A 324 -14.56 0.51 -3.78
CA THR A 324 -15.56 1.52 -3.41
C THR A 324 -15.86 1.24 -1.95
N ASP A 325 -14.98 1.69 -1.05
CA ASP A 325 -15.15 1.45 0.39
C ASP A 325 -16.29 2.34 0.92
N PHE A 326 -17.17 1.79 1.74
CA PHE A 326 -18.38 2.43 2.28
C PHE A 326 -18.09 3.71 3.12
N PHE A 327 -16.82 3.98 3.44
CA PHE A 327 -16.31 5.20 4.08
C PHE A 327 -15.62 6.19 3.11
N GLU A 328 -15.39 5.81 1.85
CA GLU A 328 -14.55 6.53 0.89
C GLU A 328 -15.20 7.74 0.26
N MET A 329 -16.52 7.91 0.37
CA MET A 329 -17.12 9.22 0.06
C MET A 329 -16.62 10.35 0.98
N ARG A 330 -15.90 10.05 2.08
CA ARG A 330 -15.32 11.08 2.95
C ARG A 330 -13.80 11.07 3.16
N ASN A 331 -13.07 9.96 2.95
CA ASN A 331 -11.69 9.86 3.48
C ASN A 331 -10.56 9.41 2.54
N ALA A 332 -10.81 8.84 1.34
CA ALA A 332 -9.71 8.45 0.44
C ALA A 332 -8.92 9.67 -0.08
N SER A 333 -9.62 10.78 -0.33
CA SER A 333 -9.03 12.08 -0.66
C SER A 333 -8.32 12.76 0.53
N TYR A 334 -8.20 12.12 1.70
CA TYR A 334 -7.64 12.75 2.91
C TYR A 334 -6.25 12.21 3.31
N LYS A 335 -5.84 11.03 2.81
CA LYS A 335 -4.62 10.33 3.28
C LYS A 335 -3.38 10.52 2.39
N LYS A 336 -3.51 10.43 1.06
CA LYS A 336 -2.42 10.65 0.09
C LYS A 336 -2.08 12.14 -0.08
N THR A 337 -3.09 12.97 0.12
CA THR A 337 -3.02 14.42 -0.07
C THR A 337 -2.35 15.13 1.11
N ASN A 338 -1.99 14.48 2.22
CA ASN A 338 -1.44 15.21 3.38
C ASN A 338 -0.04 15.79 3.15
N LEU A 339 0.91 15.10 2.50
CA LEU A 339 2.24 15.69 2.24
C LEU A 339 2.16 16.82 1.21
N GLY A 340 1.55 16.55 0.05
CA GLY A 340 1.39 17.55 -0.99
C GLY A 340 0.43 18.69 -0.61
N ARG A 341 -0.64 18.44 0.16
CA ARG A 341 -1.47 19.53 0.74
C ARG A 341 -0.71 20.31 1.78
N HIS A 342 0.09 19.69 2.64
CA HIS A 342 0.90 20.43 3.61
C HIS A 342 1.84 21.39 2.88
N ILE A 343 2.53 20.92 1.83
CA ILE A 343 3.40 21.76 0.98
C ILE A 343 2.55 22.86 0.31
N ALA A 344 1.43 22.50 -0.32
CA ALA A 344 0.55 23.46 -1.00
C ALA A 344 -0.05 24.51 -0.05
N GLU A 345 -0.46 24.11 1.16
CA GLU A 345 -0.93 25.01 2.22
C GLU A 345 0.18 25.93 2.69
N ARG A 346 1.41 25.44 2.83
CA ARG A 346 2.56 26.27 3.18
C ARG A 346 2.91 27.27 2.07
N CYS A 347 2.94 26.86 0.80
CA CYS A 347 3.13 27.76 -0.33
C CYS A 347 2.04 28.83 -0.42
N ARG A 348 0.76 28.47 -0.21
CA ARG A 348 -0.34 29.43 -0.14
C ARG A 348 -0.19 30.39 1.04
N ALA A 349 0.21 29.88 2.20
CA ALA A 349 0.46 30.70 3.39
C ALA A 349 1.62 31.69 3.18
N ALA A 350 2.63 31.32 2.38
CA ALA A 350 3.73 32.19 1.98
C ALA A 350 3.34 33.22 0.89
N GLY A 351 2.12 33.13 0.31
CA GLY A 351 1.56 34.09 -0.63
C GLY A 351 1.60 33.67 -2.10
N HIS A 352 2.01 32.43 -2.41
CA HIS A 352 2.07 31.93 -3.79
C HIS A 352 0.71 31.40 -4.28
N ALA A 353 0.42 31.61 -5.56
CA ALA A 353 -0.68 30.96 -6.25
C ALA A 353 -0.33 29.49 -6.50
N VAL A 354 -1.14 28.55 -5.98
CA VAL A 354 -0.88 27.11 -6.10
C VAL A 354 -1.96 26.44 -6.94
N HIS A 355 -1.56 26.00 -8.14
CA HIS A 355 -2.33 25.17 -9.04
C HIS A 355 -2.03 23.69 -8.75
N TRP A 356 -3.07 22.90 -8.49
CA TRP A 356 -2.94 21.50 -8.07
C TRP A 356 -3.52 20.55 -9.11
N GLN A 357 -2.78 19.47 -9.41
CA GLN A 357 -3.23 18.37 -10.26
C GLN A 357 -2.78 17.04 -9.65
N GLU A 358 -3.67 16.05 -9.60
CA GLU A 358 -3.31 14.68 -9.24
C GLU A 358 -2.97 13.88 -10.50
N ALA A 359 -1.88 13.12 -10.46
CA ALA A 359 -1.40 12.35 -11.61
C ALA A 359 -2.37 11.24 -12.06
N ASP A 360 -3.30 10.84 -11.18
CA ASP A 360 -4.31 9.80 -11.46
C ASP A 360 -5.54 10.35 -12.20
N ASP A 361 -5.66 11.69 -12.34
CA ASP A 361 -6.76 12.37 -13.05
C ASP A 361 -6.27 13.11 -14.31
N LEU A 362 -5.71 12.36 -15.26
CA LEU A 362 -5.21 12.89 -16.55
C LEU A 362 -6.31 13.17 -17.59
N ARG A 363 -7.58 12.96 -17.24
CA ARG A 363 -8.71 13.20 -18.15
C ARG A 363 -8.97 14.69 -18.38
N GLN A 364 -8.49 15.54 -17.48
CA GLN A 364 -8.55 17.00 -17.59
C GLN A 364 -7.14 17.57 -17.79
N GLY A 365 -7.00 18.55 -18.68
CA GLY A 365 -5.74 19.27 -18.85
C GLY A 365 -5.34 20.00 -17.56
N PRO A 366 -4.04 20.26 -17.33
CA PRO A 366 -3.60 20.98 -16.14
C PRO A 366 -4.24 22.38 -16.10
N PRO A 367 -4.60 22.90 -14.92
CA PRO A 367 -5.23 24.22 -14.78
C PRO A 367 -4.29 25.39 -15.13
N LEU A 368 -3.01 25.12 -15.32
CA LEU A 368 -1.97 26.05 -15.79
C LEU A 368 -1.00 25.26 -16.68
N ALA A 369 -0.53 25.84 -17.78
CA ALA A 369 0.49 25.18 -18.59
C ALA A 369 1.82 25.10 -17.82
N VAL A 370 2.58 24.02 -18.00
CA VAL A 370 3.80 23.76 -17.19
C VAL A 370 4.90 24.79 -17.43
N ASP A 371 4.94 25.39 -18.61
CA ASP A 371 5.83 26.48 -19.02
C ASP A 371 5.39 27.87 -18.52
N GLU A 372 4.13 28.00 -18.07
CA GLU A 372 3.60 29.20 -17.43
C GLU A 372 3.85 29.22 -15.91
N ALA A 373 4.23 28.09 -15.31
CA ALA A 373 4.54 27.99 -13.88
C ALA A 373 5.97 28.46 -13.56
N ASP A 374 6.13 29.29 -12.54
CA ASP A 374 7.45 29.71 -12.04
C ASP A 374 8.23 28.54 -11.43
N LEU A 375 7.53 27.66 -10.67
CA LEU A 375 8.09 26.48 -10.02
C LEU A 375 7.09 25.32 -10.09
N VAL A 376 7.55 24.16 -10.53
CA VAL A 376 6.75 22.93 -10.55
C VAL A 376 7.19 21.99 -9.44
N LEU A 377 6.26 21.66 -8.54
CA LEU A 377 6.49 20.74 -7.44
C LEU A 377 6.00 19.33 -7.82
N LEU A 378 6.93 18.41 -7.99
CA LEU A 378 6.64 17.03 -8.38
C LEU A 378 6.64 16.12 -7.15
N GLY A 379 5.44 15.69 -6.76
CA GLY A 379 5.23 14.72 -5.68
C GLY A 379 5.11 13.31 -6.21
N CYS A 380 5.92 12.37 -5.72
CA CYS A 380 5.91 11.00 -6.20
C CYS A 380 6.21 9.98 -5.09
N TRP A 381 5.59 8.79 -5.16
CA TRP A 381 6.02 7.64 -4.39
C TRP A 381 6.91 6.72 -5.23
N THR A 382 7.59 5.81 -4.57
CA THR A 382 8.48 4.85 -5.24
C THR A 382 7.78 3.49 -5.38
N ASP A 383 7.76 2.95 -6.60
CA ASP A 383 7.28 1.59 -6.91
C ASP A 383 8.45 0.61 -7.07
N ASN A 384 8.19 -0.70 -6.92
CA ASN A 384 9.05 -1.83 -7.35
C ASN A 384 10.55 -1.51 -7.54
N ALA A 385 11.34 -1.54 -6.46
CA ALA A 385 12.79 -1.32 -6.48
C ALA A 385 13.19 0.06 -7.04
N GLY A 386 12.63 1.14 -6.50
CA GLY A 386 13.12 2.48 -6.82
C GLY A 386 12.53 3.11 -8.08
N ARG A 387 11.48 2.52 -8.67
CA ARG A 387 10.90 2.95 -9.96
C ARG A 387 9.91 4.09 -9.80
N THR A 388 9.87 4.96 -10.80
CA THR A 388 8.81 5.97 -10.96
C THR A 388 7.50 5.28 -11.39
N PRO A 389 6.36 5.57 -10.73
CA PRO A 389 5.04 5.06 -11.09
C PRO A 389 4.65 5.35 -12.55
N SER A 390 3.75 4.52 -13.10
CA SER A 390 3.28 4.60 -14.49
C SER A 390 2.57 5.91 -14.79
N GLU A 391 1.77 6.39 -13.85
CA GLU A 391 0.93 7.59 -13.95
C GLU A 391 1.83 8.82 -14.03
N MET A 392 2.85 8.86 -13.18
CA MET A 392 3.84 9.93 -13.19
C MET A 392 4.67 9.92 -14.49
N LYS A 393 5.05 8.73 -15.01
CA LYS A 393 5.71 8.63 -16.32
C LYS A 393 4.81 9.11 -17.46
N ALA A 394 3.54 8.75 -17.44
CA ALA A 394 2.56 9.17 -18.44
C ALA A 394 2.35 10.69 -18.40
N TRP A 395 2.30 11.29 -17.21
CA TRP A 395 2.25 12.74 -17.05
C TRP A 395 3.51 13.42 -17.60
N VAL A 396 4.71 12.92 -17.25
CA VAL A 396 5.99 13.44 -17.76
C VAL A 396 6.08 13.31 -19.29
N ALA A 397 5.62 12.20 -19.87
CA ALA A 397 5.55 12.03 -21.31
C ALA A 397 4.56 13.03 -21.94
N GLY A 398 3.39 13.22 -21.34
CA GLY A 398 2.37 14.13 -21.84
C GLY A 398 2.82 15.60 -21.89
N ILE A 399 3.61 16.07 -20.92
CA ILE A 399 4.17 17.43 -20.98
C ILE A 399 5.25 17.55 -22.07
N ALA A 400 6.06 16.50 -22.27
CA ALA A 400 7.10 16.46 -23.29
C ALA A 400 6.49 16.46 -24.69
N ASP A 401 5.43 15.68 -24.92
CA ASP A 401 4.69 15.62 -26.19
C ASP A 401 4.04 16.96 -26.55
N ARG A 402 3.65 17.75 -25.54
CA ARG A 402 3.13 19.12 -25.72
C ARG A 402 4.23 20.18 -25.90
N GLY A 403 5.50 19.79 -25.86
CA GLY A 403 6.63 20.73 -25.92
C GLY A 403 6.75 21.63 -24.69
N GLN A 404 6.05 21.32 -23.60
CA GLN A 404 6.10 22.09 -22.36
C GLN A 404 7.33 21.70 -21.56
N ARG A 405 8.13 22.69 -21.15
CA ARG A 405 9.31 22.48 -20.32
C ARG A 405 9.24 23.37 -19.08
N PRO A 406 9.12 22.78 -17.87
CA PRO A 406 9.11 23.58 -16.66
C PRO A 406 10.45 24.30 -16.49
N ARG A 407 10.38 25.58 -16.11
CA ARG A 407 11.57 26.42 -15.87
C ARG A 407 12.34 25.94 -14.65
N GLN A 408 11.63 25.65 -13.57
CA GLN A 408 12.18 25.13 -12.33
C GLN A 408 11.32 23.96 -11.84
N VAL A 409 11.98 22.93 -11.33
CA VAL A 409 11.33 21.72 -10.81
C VAL A 409 11.93 21.41 -9.44
N ALA A 410 11.11 21.29 -8.40
CA ALA A 410 11.50 20.72 -7.12
C ALA A 410 10.75 19.40 -6.92
N VAL A 411 11.41 18.40 -6.35
CA VAL A 411 10.85 17.04 -6.27
C VAL A 411 10.79 16.60 -4.82
N PHE A 412 9.64 16.08 -4.42
CA PHE A 412 9.42 15.49 -3.12
C PHE A 412 8.79 14.10 -3.26
N GLY A 413 8.98 13.28 -2.25
CA GLY A 413 8.39 11.97 -2.27
C GLY A 413 8.49 11.20 -0.97
N THR A 414 7.81 10.08 -0.98
CA THR A 414 7.83 9.10 0.11
C THR A 414 8.48 7.82 -0.37
N GLY A 415 9.22 7.16 0.52
CA GLY A 415 9.91 5.91 0.23
C GLY A 415 10.05 5.03 1.46
N GLU A 416 10.44 3.79 1.23
CA GLU A 416 10.55 2.79 2.29
C GLU A 416 11.98 2.25 2.37
N THR A 417 12.68 2.53 3.46
CA THR A 417 14.00 1.95 3.74
C THR A 417 13.93 0.49 4.20
N GLN A 418 12.74 0.04 4.67
CA GLN A 418 12.55 -1.27 5.29
C GLN A 418 12.72 -2.46 4.33
N TRP A 419 12.68 -2.20 3.02
CA TRP A 419 12.87 -3.20 1.97
C TRP A 419 14.25 -3.11 1.29
N GLY A 420 15.12 -2.22 1.78
CA GLY A 420 16.41 -1.89 1.16
C GLY A 420 16.51 -0.42 0.79
N GLN A 421 17.73 0.12 0.74
CA GLN A 421 17.97 1.53 0.39
C GLN A 421 17.50 1.87 -1.03
N GLU A 422 17.48 0.89 -1.92
CA GLU A 422 17.01 1.01 -3.29
C GLU A 422 15.49 1.28 -3.40
N TYR A 423 14.72 1.08 -2.33
CA TYR A 423 13.28 1.38 -2.23
C TYR A 423 12.99 2.74 -1.59
N TYR A 424 14.03 3.41 -1.08
CA TYR A 424 13.90 4.72 -0.48
C TYR A 424 13.99 5.81 -1.55
N CYS A 425 12.84 6.41 -1.88
CA CYS A 425 12.72 7.61 -2.71
C CYS A 425 13.39 7.54 -4.10
N GLY A 426 13.59 6.34 -4.65
CA GLY A 426 14.24 6.15 -5.96
C GLY A 426 13.56 6.91 -7.11
N ALA A 427 12.23 7.10 -7.04
CA ALA A 427 11.50 7.91 -8.01
C ALA A 427 11.88 9.41 -7.95
N VAL A 428 12.11 9.95 -6.74
CA VAL A 428 12.52 11.34 -6.51
C VAL A 428 13.85 11.61 -7.21
N HIS A 429 14.84 10.76 -6.99
CA HIS A 429 16.16 10.90 -7.60
C HIS A 429 16.12 10.81 -9.13
N ARG A 430 15.26 9.95 -9.70
CA ARG A 430 15.10 9.84 -11.16
C ARG A 430 14.50 11.10 -11.76
N LEU A 431 13.48 11.66 -11.12
CA LEU A 431 12.83 12.89 -11.56
C LEU A 431 13.79 14.09 -11.46
N ILE A 432 14.55 14.19 -10.38
CA ILE A 432 15.60 15.21 -10.22
C ILE A 432 16.61 15.12 -11.37
N ARG A 433 17.07 13.91 -11.69
CA ARG A 433 18.02 13.69 -12.78
C ARG A 433 17.42 14.01 -14.15
N TYR A 434 16.16 13.64 -14.38
CA TYR A 434 15.48 13.88 -15.65
C TYR A 434 15.23 15.36 -15.91
N PHE A 435 14.77 16.10 -14.90
CA PHE A 435 14.46 17.53 -15.02
C PHE A 435 15.66 18.45 -14.75
N HIS A 436 16.83 17.89 -14.38
CA HIS A 436 18.00 18.67 -13.95
C HIS A 436 17.68 19.65 -12.81
N SER A 437 16.91 19.19 -11.82
CA SER A 437 16.51 20.01 -10.68
C SER A 437 17.73 20.45 -9.85
N GLY A 438 17.83 21.75 -9.56
CA GLY A 438 18.83 22.33 -8.67
C GLY A 438 18.43 22.35 -7.18
N TYR A 439 17.22 21.89 -6.84
CA TYR A 439 16.69 21.92 -5.48
C TYR A 439 17.02 20.64 -4.71
N PRO A 440 17.20 20.73 -3.38
CA PRO A 440 17.37 19.53 -2.56
C PRO A 440 16.09 18.67 -2.61
N PRO A 441 16.19 17.33 -2.62
CA PRO A 441 15.02 16.46 -2.52
C PRO A 441 14.37 16.57 -1.14
N LEU A 442 13.04 16.42 -1.07
CA LEU A 442 12.36 16.07 0.18
C LEU A 442 11.99 14.60 0.16
N GLU A 443 12.62 13.85 1.05
CA GLU A 443 12.45 12.42 1.18
C GLU A 443 11.87 12.13 2.56
N ILE A 444 10.68 11.54 2.57
CA ILE A 444 10.01 11.14 3.80
C ILE A 444 9.97 9.61 3.84
N GLU A 445 10.60 9.05 4.87
CA GLU A 445 10.51 7.64 5.20
C GLU A 445 9.10 7.32 5.70
N GLN A 446 8.40 6.44 4.99
CA GLN A 446 6.99 6.08 5.23
C GLN A 446 6.05 7.30 5.14
N MET A 447 4.94 7.31 5.89
CA MET A 447 3.98 8.41 5.91
C MET A 447 4.40 9.54 6.89
N PRO A 448 3.98 10.80 6.67
CA PRO A 448 4.18 11.87 7.64
C PRO A 448 3.47 11.55 8.98
N HIS A 449 4.21 11.15 10.00
CA HIS A 449 3.66 10.87 11.34
C HIS A 449 3.85 12.07 12.28
N GLY A 450 2.76 12.83 12.51
CA GLY A 450 2.67 13.83 13.58
C GLY A 450 3.64 15.02 13.47
N ARG A 451 3.94 15.65 14.62
CA ARG A 451 4.83 16.84 14.72
C ARG A 451 6.25 16.61 14.20
N ARG A 452 6.70 15.36 14.06
CA ARG A 452 8.08 14.99 13.71
C ARG A 452 8.45 15.34 12.28
N HIS A 453 7.53 15.15 11.31
CA HIS A 453 7.79 15.43 9.89
C HIS A 453 7.32 16.82 9.44
N ALA A 454 6.33 17.41 10.12
CA ALA A 454 5.80 18.75 9.79
C ALA A 454 6.87 19.85 9.75
N ALA A 455 7.83 19.82 10.69
CA ALA A 455 8.91 20.80 10.71
C ALA A 455 9.92 20.62 9.56
N ALA A 456 10.17 19.38 9.14
CA ALA A 456 11.05 19.10 8.00
C ALA A 456 10.37 19.51 6.67
N ILE A 457 9.07 19.22 6.53
CA ILE A 457 8.28 19.63 5.35
C ILE A 457 8.22 21.15 5.26
N ASN A 458 7.96 21.86 6.37
CA ASN A 458 7.97 23.32 6.38
C ASN A 458 9.34 23.87 5.99
N ARG A 459 10.42 23.42 6.64
CA ARG A 459 11.78 23.90 6.32
C ARG A 459 12.16 23.66 4.87
N TRP A 460 11.81 22.50 4.32
CA TRP A 460 12.08 22.21 2.91
C TRP A 460 11.25 23.08 1.98
N THR A 461 9.95 23.24 2.27
CA THR A 461 9.06 24.08 1.47
C THR A 461 9.54 25.52 1.46
N ASP A 462 9.92 26.05 2.63
CA ASP A 462 10.51 27.38 2.78
C ASP A 462 11.82 27.48 1.99
N ALA A 463 12.67 26.44 2.04
CA ALA A 463 13.96 26.46 1.34
C ALA A 463 13.88 26.43 -0.20
N ILE A 464 12.77 25.99 -0.77
CA ILE A 464 12.59 25.97 -2.22
C ILE A 464 11.80 27.16 -2.75
N ILE A 465 11.08 27.89 -1.88
CA ILE A 465 10.35 29.11 -2.23
C ILE A 465 11.05 30.40 -1.78
N ASP A 466 11.97 30.31 -0.82
CA ASP A 466 12.77 31.42 -0.29
C ASP A 466 14.26 31.27 -0.68
N ALA A 467 14.99 32.38 -0.81
CA ALA A 467 16.45 32.34 -0.89
C ALA A 467 17.04 32.08 0.49
N THR A 468 17.63 30.89 0.68
CA THR A 468 18.21 30.48 1.97
C THR A 468 19.72 30.64 2.08
N THR A 469 20.39 31.00 0.98
CA THR A 469 21.83 31.29 0.94
C THR A 469 22.13 32.47 0.00
N PRO A 470 23.25 33.19 0.20
CA PRO A 470 23.74 34.22 -0.73
C PRO A 470 23.90 33.70 -2.17
N GLU A 471 24.41 32.48 -2.34
CA GLU A 471 24.61 31.87 -3.65
C GLU A 471 23.28 31.60 -4.35
N GLN A 472 22.28 31.08 -3.62
CA GLN A 472 20.93 30.89 -4.15
C GLN A 472 20.26 32.22 -4.49
N PHE A 473 20.46 33.27 -3.68
CA PHE A 473 19.94 34.59 -4.01
C PHE A 473 20.49 35.09 -5.35
N GLN A 474 21.80 34.97 -5.58
CA GLN A 474 22.40 35.37 -6.85
C GLN A 474 21.91 34.51 -8.02
N GLN A 475 21.78 33.20 -7.82
CA GLN A 475 21.27 32.30 -8.84
C GLN A 475 19.81 32.63 -9.23
N LEU A 476 18.94 32.88 -8.24
CA LEU A 476 17.54 33.24 -8.47
C LEU A 476 17.39 34.61 -9.12
N LEU A 477 18.29 35.56 -8.85
CA LEU A 477 18.31 36.83 -9.59
C LEU A 477 18.75 36.66 -11.05
N ALA A 478 19.63 35.70 -11.34
CA ALA A 478 20.10 35.42 -12.69
C ALA A 478 19.08 34.64 -13.53
N ASP A 479 18.35 33.71 -12.90
CA ASP A 479 17.39 32.83 -13.58
C ASP A 479 16.07 33.51 -13.94
N HIS A 480 15.77 34.64 -13.30
CA HIS A 480 14.51 35.37 -13.48
C HIS A 480 14.78 36.79 -13.99
N PRO A 481 14.22 37.19 -15.15
CA PRO A 481 14.48 38.51 -15.73
C PRO A 481 13.88 39.65 -14.88
N ARG A 482 12.90 39.34 -14.02
CA ARG A 482 12.20 40.32 -13.18
C ARG A 482 11.91 39.71 -11.81
N VAL A 483 12.55 40.24 -10.78
CA VAL A 483 12.41 39.72 -9.41
C VAL A 483 12.06 40.85 -8.45
N LEU A 484 10.96 40.69 -7.71
CA LEU A 484 10.67 41.50 -6.54
C LEU A 484 11.18 40.75 -5.31
N VAL A 485 12.12 41.32 -4.58
CA VAL A 485 12.71 40.70 -3.39
C VAL A 485 12.10 41.30 -2.13
N ASP A 486 11.56 40.47 -1.25
CA ASP A 486 11.15 40.82 0.12
C ASP A 486 12.24 40.45 1.13
N PHE A 487 12.97 41.45 1.60
CA PHE A 487 13.91 41.32 2.70
C PHE A 487 13.18 41.50 4.03
N HIS A 488 12.93 40.39 4.72
CA HIS A 488 12.16 40.37 5.97
C HIS A 488 12.91 39.71 7.13
N LYS A 489 12.29 39.75 8.31
CA LYS A 489 12.80 39.12 9.53
C LYS A 489 11.68 38.67 10.46
N ASP A 490 11.98 37.80 11.42
CA ASP A 490 11.03 37.35 12.41
C ASP A 490 10.57 38.47 13.36
N GLN A 491 9.38 38.30 13.92
CA GLN A 491 8.79 39.24 14.90
C GLN A 491 8.75 40.69 14.42
N CYS A 492 8.59 40.90 13.12
CA CYS A 492 8.55 42.20 12.46
C CYS A 492 7.10 42.59 12.11
N PRO A 493 6.44 43.52 12.84
CA PRO A 493 5.07 43.93 12.52
C PRO A 493 4.93 44.54 11.11
N GLY A 494 5.94 45.31 10.67
CA GLY A 494 5.97 45.88 9.32
C GLY A 494 6.03 44.81 8.23
N CYS A 495 6.76 43.71 8.46
CA CYS A 495 6.88 42.60 7.53
C CYS A 495 5.54 41.85 7.39
N ARG A 496 4.84 41.63 8.51
CA ARG A 496 3.49 41.04 8.49
C ARG A 496 2.46 41.90 7.73
N MET A 497 2.56 43.23 7.84
CA MET A 497 1.69 44.12 7.06
C MET A 497 2.05 44.08 5.57
N LEU A 498 3.34 44.00 5.25
CA LEU A 498 3.82 43.92 3.87
C LEU A 498 3.37 42.61 3.21
N ASP A 499 3.37 41.49 3.94
CA ASP A 499 2.85 40.20 3.46
C ASP A 499 1.42 40.32 2.90
N MET A 500 0.53 41.00 3.63
CA MET A 500 -0.85 41.22 3.18
C MET A 500 -0.92 42.06 1.89
N SER A 501 0.04 42.98 1.72
CA SER A 501 0.11 43.81 0.52
C SER A 501 0.62 43.02 -0.68
N LEU A 502 1.65 42.19 -0.49
CA LEU A 502 2.18 41.28 -1.50
C LEU A 502 1.12 40.26 -1.95
N GLN A 503 0.34 39.69 -1.03
CA GLN A 503 -0.78 38.80 -1.35
C GLN A 503 -1.85 39.48 -2.24
N ARG A 504 -2.12 40.77 -2.00
CA ARG A 504 -3.07 41.53 -2.80
C ARG A 504 -2.55 41.83 -4.21
N VAL A 505 -1.26 42.10 -4.35
CA VAL A 505 -0.63 42.32 -5.66
C VAL A 505 -0.54 41.01 -6.45
N ALA A 506 -0.17 39.92 -5.79
CA ALA A 506 -0.08 38.58 -6.39
C ALA A 506 -1.43 38.05 -6.89
N SER A 507 -2.55 38.49 -6.31
CA SER A 507 -3.91 38.14 -6.76
C SER A 507 -4.46 39.06 -7.87
N GLY A 508 -3.75 40.15 -8.22
CA GLY A 508 -4.08 41.06 -9.31
C GLY A 508 -3.29 40.78 -10.60
N THR A 509 -3.61 41.52 -11.67
CA THR A 509 -2.88 41.40 -12.96
C THR A 509 -1.53 42.12 -12.96
N ALA A 510 -1.33 43.06 -12.04
CA ALA A 510 -0.11 43.88 -11.95
C ALA A 510 1.14 43.07 -11.56
N GLY A 511 0.98 41.90 -10.92
CA GLY A 511 2.10 41.01 -10.56
C GLY A 511 2.52 40.03 -11.66
N GLN A 512 1.81 39.96 -12.78
CA GLN A 512 2.10 38.99 -13.84
C GLN A 512 3.50 39.21 -14.43
N GLY A 513 4.28 38.13 -14.54
CA GLY A 513 5.64 38.16 -15.09
C GLY A 513 6.72 38.71 -14.15
N THR A 514 6.42 38.90 -12.86
CA THR A 514 7.41 39.28 -11.83
C THR A 514 7.47 38.21 -10.75
N THR A 515 8.64 37.61 -10.54
CA THR A 515 8.84 36.57 -9.52
C THR A 515 9.06 37.22 -8.15
N LEU A 516 8.34 36.77 -7.12
CA LEU A 516 8.57 37.20 -5.73
C LEU A 516 9.63 36.29 -5.09
N LEU A 517 10.75 36.87 -4.66
CA LEU A 517 11.79 36.19 -3.91
C LEU A 517 11.75 36.66 -2.45
N ARG A 518 11.62 35.75 -1.50
CA ARG A 518 11.72 36.12 -0.08
C ARG A 518 13.11 35.82 0.45
N VAL A 519 13.66 36.75 1.23
CA VAL A 519 14.98 36.64 1.84
C VAL A 519 14.85 36.97 3.32
N GLN A 520 15.00 35.96 4.17
CA GLN A 520 14.85 36.12 5.61
C GLN A 520 16.20 36.36 6.30
N LEU A 521 16.31 37.45 7.06
CA LEU A 521 17.53 37.82 7.78
C LEU A 521 18.06 36.71 8.69
N GLU A 522 17.19 36.04 9.45
CA GLU A 522 17.59 34.94 10.34
C GLU A 522 18.12 33.71 9.60
N VAL A 523 17.80 33.57 8.32
CA VAL A 523 18.16 32.41 7.48
C VAL A 523 19.46 32.67 6.73
N VAL A 524 19.57 33.78 6.00
CA VAL A 524 20.78 34.10 5.20
C VAL A 524 21.87 34.82 6.01
N GLY A 525 21.51 35.37 7.18
CA GLY A 525 22.43 36.00 8.11
C GLY A 525 22.60 37.52 7.93
N GLU A 526 22.95 38.20 9.03
CA GLU A 526 23.09 39.65 9.06
C GLU A 526 24.23 40.19 8.18
N ALA A 527 25.31 39.42 7.99
CA ALA A 527 26.45 39.85 7.18
C ALA A 527 26.02 40.09 5.73
N PHE A 528 25.22 39.18 5.18
CA PHE A 528 24.68 39.28 3.84
C PHE A 528 23.75 40.50 3.68
N PHE A 529 22.86 40.75 4.65
CA PHE A 529 22.01 41.95 4.64
C PHE A 529 22.83 43.25 4.66
N ARG A 530 23.93 43.28 5.43
CA ARG A 530 24.83 44.43 5.48
C ARG A 530 25.58 44.63 4.17
N GLU A 531 26.04 43.55 3.52
CA GLU A 531 26.69 43.61 2.20
C GLU A 531 25.77 44.16 1.13
N LEU A 532 24.48 43.79 1.17
CA LEU A 532 23.44 44.37 0.31
C LEU A 532 23.06 45.81 0.72
N GLY A 533 23.64 46.37 1.78
CA GLY A 533 23.36 47.73 2.26
C GLY A 533 21.95 47.90 2.86
N LEU A 534 21.32 46.83 3.32
CA LEU A 534 19.98 46.87 3.91
C LEU A 534 20.05 47.41 5.33
N ARG A 535 19.34 48.52 5.60
CA ARG A 535 19.35 49.22 6.89
C ARG A 535 18.13 48.94 7.76
N GLN A 536 17.06 48.38 7.17
CA GLN A 536 15.83 48.06 7.87
C GLN A 536 15.05 46.93 7.20
N THR A 537 14.15 46.32 7.97
CA THR A 537 13.19 45.29 7.51
C THR A 537 11.77 45.72 7.88
N PRO A 538 10.76 45.52 7.01
CA PRO A 538 10.92 44.94 5.69
C PRO A 538 11.58 45.94 4.72
N THR A 539 12.21 45.44 3.67
CA THR A 539 12.62 46.24 2.52
C THR A 539 12.28 45.46 1.26
N LEU A 540 11.58 46.10 0.32
CA LEU A 540 11.36 45.54 -1.00
C LEU A 540 12.43 46.04 -1.97
N SER A 541 12.90 45.19 -2.87
CA SER A 541 13.79 45.58 -3.96
C SER A 541 13.35 44.96 -5.26
N LEU A 542 13.28 45.75 -6.34
CA LEU A 542 12.97 45.27 -7.68
C LEU A 542 14.27 45.13 -8.48
N PHE A 543 14.49 43.93 -9.02
CA PHE A 543 15.61 43.57 -9.86
C PHE A 543 15.14 43.29 -11.29
N LEU A 544 15.93 43.75 -12.26
CA LEU A 544 15.77 43.41 -13.68
C LEU A 544 17.08 42.86 -14.22
N ASP A 545 17.05 41.66 -14.78
CA ASP A 545 18.22 40.96 -15.34
C ASP A 545 19.41 40.92 -14.36
N GLY A 546 19.13 40.71 -13.07
CA GLY A 546 20.12 40.66 -11.99
C GLY A 546 20.52 42.02 -11.39
N ASP A 547 20.15 43.15 -12.00
CA ASP A 547 20.46 44.49 -11.50
C ASP A 547 19.34 45.05 -10.62
N GLU A 548 19.68 45.56 -9.43
CA GLU A 548 18.71 46.28 -8.58
C GLU A 548 18.33 47.63 -9.22
N ARG A 549 17.06 47.79 -9.58
CA ARG A 549 16.53 49.03 -10.19
C ARG A 549 15.87 49.95 -9.19
N MET A 550 15.19 49.38 -8.21
CA MET A 550 14.45 50.14 -7.22
C MET A 550 14.52 49.48 -5.86
N ARG A 551 14.72 50.27 -4.81
CA ARG A 551 14.66 49.83 -3.41
C ARG A 551 13.63 50.65 -2.65
N MET A 552 12.74 49.97 -1.96
CA MET A 552 11.61 50.51 -1.22
C MET A 552 11.70 50.07 0.25
N PRO A 553 12.41 50.84 1.10
CA PRO A 553 12.63 50.46 2.47
C PRO A 553 11.38 50.73 3.32
N GLY A 554 11.00 49.77 4.17
CA GLY A 554 9.80 49.83 5.00
C GLY A 554 8.56 49.23 4.33
N PHE A 555 7.42 49.34 5.02
CA PHE A 555 6.12 48.87 4.51
C PHE A 555 5.71 49.60 3.22
N GLN A 556 5.20 48.85 2.24
CA GLN A 556 4.65 49.37 0.99
C GLN A 556 3.20 48.92 0.84
N SER A 557 2.31 49.84 0.47
CA SER A 557 0.93 49.52 0.12
C SER A 557 0.86 48.80 -1.24
N PRO A 558 -0.21 48.04 -1.53
CA PRO A 558 -0.39 47.38 -2.83
C PRO A 558 -0.20 48.33 -4.01
N GLN A 559 -0.77 49.54 -3.95
CA GLN A 559 -0.70 50.52 -5.04
C GLN A 559 0.74 50.99 -5.31
N GLN A 560 1.57 51.10 -4.28
CA GLN A 560 2.97 51.48 -4.43
C GLN A 560 3.79 50.35 -5.07
N ILE A 561 3.50 49.11 -4.69
CA ILE A 561 4.16 47.92 -5.27
C ILE A 561 3.77 47.78 -6.75
N GLU A 562 2.49 47.91 -7.08
CA GLU A 562 1.99 47.85 -8.46
C GLU A 562 2.60 48.96 -9.33
N ALA A 563 2.68 50.19 -8.82
CA ALA A 563 3.30 51.31 -9.53
C ALA A 563 4.80 51.06 -9.79
N ALA A 564 5.51 50.51 -8.80
CA ALA A 564 6.93 50.16 -8.94
C ALA A 564 7.13 49.07 -9.99
N ILE A 565 6.28 48.04 -10.02
CA ILE A 565 6.37 46.97 -11.04
C ILE A 565 6.05 47.53 -12.44
N ALA A 566 5.08 48.45 -12.54
CA ALA A 566 4.65 49.05 -13.79
C ALA A 566 5.65 50.04 -14.40
N GLU A 567 6.49 50.68 -13.58
CA GLU A 567 7.57 51.56 -14.08
C GLU A 567 8.60 50.79 -14.93
N PHE A 568 8.68 49.47 -14.76
CA PHE A 568 9.63 48.60 -15.43
C PHE A 568 8.97 47.45 -16.22
N LEU A 569 7.66 47.55 -16.51
CA LEU A 569 6.94 46.82 -17.56
C LEU A 569 7.14 47.53 -18.91
#